data_AF-W1I6J9-F1
#
_entry.id   AF-W1I6J9-F1
#
_cell.length_a   1.000
_cell.length_b   1.000
_cell.length_c   1.000
_cell.angle_alpha   90.00
_cell.angle_beta   90.00
_cell.angle_gamma   90.00
#
_symmetry.space_group_name_H-M   'P 1'
#
loop_
_entity.id
_entity.type
_entity.pdbx_description
1 polymer ?
#
loop_
_entity_poly.entity_id
_entity_poly.type
_entity_poly.pdbx_seq_one_letter_code
_entity_poly.pdbx_strand_id
1 'polypeptide(L)'
;MKYKPDQTILKVYGYGENKKIKVIRMNWLRTAGVEDDEEYRAPKGSAHDFKLEENIQRAKNTIFEYAFCNPWDWFFTGTLDPQKCDRTNLDKFHKDLTKWLSNYGRIHNVKIKFLLVPEQHSDGVSWHIHGFLYGLPKEHLKQFAVGGVMGKGLAEKVKRGDVVYNWLPYAKKFGFCDLEPIRNPEAVSKYMMKYINKNLASSVKDLNAHLYYHSRGLNKAEVIKKGAMAATITPTYENEYCSVAWLDYSEELLQELSSSFLT
;
A
#
# COMPACT_ATOMS: atom_id res chain seq x y z
N MET A 1 16.36 -20.06 -21.31
CA MET A 1 17.23 -19.55 -20.22
C MET A 1 16.36 -19.01 -19.08
N LYS A 2 16.49 -19.59 -17.87
CA LYS A 2 15.64 -19.29 -16.70
C LYS A 2 15.84 -17.87 -16.17
N TYR A 3 17.06 -17.34 -16.25
CA TYR A 3 17.41 -15.98 -15.82
C TYR A 3 18.12 -15.23 -16.94
N LYS A 4 17.71 -13.99 -17.20
CA LYS A 4 18.39 -13.08 -18.13
C LYS A 4 19.25 -12.10 -17.35
N PRO A 5 20.54 -11.96 -17.67
CA PRO A 5 21.38 -10.96 -17.03
C PRO A 5 20.99 -9.56 -17.53
N ASP A 6 21.28 -8.56 -16.70
CA ASP A 6 21.26 -7.15 -17.07
C ASP A 6 19.97 -6.69 -17.76
N GLN A 7 18.86 -6.83 -17.04
CA GLN A 7 17.55 -6.48 -17.56
C GLN A 7 17.00 -5.24 -16.87
N THR A 8 16.54 -4.28 -17.65
CA THR A 8 15.88 -3.08 -17.17
C THR A 8 14.36 -3.23 -17.25
N ILE A 9 13.66 -2.66 -16.27
CA ILE A 9 12.21 -2.51 -16.24
C ILE A 9 11.92 -1.02 -16.10
N LEU A 10 11.29 -0.45 -17.14
CA LEU A 10 10.83 0.94 -17.16
C LEU A 10 9.36 0.97 -16.72
N LYS A 11 9.07 1.70 -15.65
CA LYS A 11 7.71 1.86 -15.13
C LYS A 11 7.31 3.33 -14.99
N VAL A 12 6.02 3.59 -15.14
CA VAL A 12 5.39 4.86 -14.77
C VAL A 12 4.52 4.66 -13.54
N TYR A 13 4.74 5.50 -12.53
CA TYR A 13 3.97 5.56 -11.29
C TYR A 13 3.13 6.84 -11.27
N GLY A 14 2.06 6.84 -10.49
CA GLY A 14 1.25 8.04 -10.24
C GLY A 14 0.23 8.33 -11.34
N TYR A 15 -0.34 9.52 -11.29
CA TYR A 15 -1.41 9.99 -12.18
C TYR A 15 -1.37 11.53 -12.25
N GLY A 16 -1.88 12.09 -13.35
CA GLY A 16 -1.87 13.54 -13.57
C GLY A 16 -0.46 14.14 -13.43
N GLU A 17 -0.35 15.25 -12.69
CA GLU A 17 0.92 15.94 -12.41
C GLU A 17 1.82 15.17 -11.42
N ASN A 18 1.30 14.17 -10.70
CA ASN A 18 2.05 13.38 -9.73
C ASN A 18 2.75 12.17 -10.36
N LYS A 19 2.84 12.11 -11.69
CA LYS A 19 3.54 11.02 -12.37
C LYS A 19 5.03 11.03 -12.04
N LYS A 20 5.62 9.84 -11.94
CA LYS A 20 7.06 9.63 -11.80
C LYS A 20 7.50 8.47 -12.69
N ILE A 21 8.72 8.55 -13.22
CA ILE A 21 9.36 7.45 -13.94
C ILE A 21 10.23 6.67 -12.94
N LYS A 22 10.11 5.35 -12.97
CA LYS A 22 10.99 4.46 -12.21
C LYS A 22 11.71 3.52 -13.16
N VAL A 23 13.03 3.57 -13.13
CA VAL A 23 13.88 2.65 -13.88
C VAL A 23 14.52 1.67 -12.92
N ILE A 24 14.34 0.38 -13.17
CA ILE A 24 14.84 -0.71 -12.32
C ILE A 24 15.76 -1.58 -13.17
N ARG A 25 17.06 -1.57 -12.90
CA ARG A 25 18.02 -2.47 -13.53
C ARG A 25 18.25 -3.66 -12.61
N MET A 26 18.01 -4.85 -13.12
CA MET A 26 18.17 -6.12 -12.40
C MET A 26 19.41 -6.82 -12.92
N ASN A 27 20.32 -7.20 -12.01
CA ASN A 27 21.52 -7.95 -12.38
C ASN A 27 21.14 -9.29 -13.02
N TRP A 28 20.11 -9.93 -12.47
CA TRP A 28 19.48 -11.13 -13.01
C TRP A 28 17.96 -11.05 -12.89
N LEU A 29 17.26 -11.28 -13.99
CA LEU A 29 15.80 -11.25 -14.03
C LEU A 29 15.24 -12.58 -14.49
N ARG A 30 14.40 -13.18 -13.66
CA ARG A 30 13.71 -14.43 -13.99
C ARG A 30 12.81 -14.24 -15.22
N THR A 31 12.88 -15.19 -16.15
CA THR A 31 11.97 -15.26 -17.29
C THR A 31 10.65 -15.86 -16.82
N ALA A 32 9.56 -15.10 -16.91
CA ALA A 32 8.24 -15.59 -16.53
C ALA A 32 7.81 -16.74 -17.46
N GLY A 33 7.25 -17.80 -16.89
CA GLY A 33 6.76 -18.97 -17.64
C GLY A 33 7.85 -19.98 -18.02
N VAL A 34 9.12 -19.73 -17.68
CA VAL A 34 10.20 -20.71 -17.83
C VAL A 34 10.41 -21.38 -16.47
N GLU A 35 9.96 -22.63 -16.39
CA GLU A 35 10.07 -23.49 -15.22
C GLU A 35 10.97 -24.68 -15.58
N ASP A 36 11.68 -25.27 -14.60
CA ASP A 36 12.37 -26.54 -14.83
C ASP A 36 11.38 -27.67 -14.54
N ASP A 37 11.21 -28.60 -15.49
CA ASP A 37 10.23 -29.69 -15.37
C ASP A 37 10.54 -30.65 -14.20
N GLU A 38 11.80 -30.68 -13.75
CA GLU A 38 12.29 -31.49 -12.64
C GLU A 38 12.31 -30.74 -11.28
N GLU A 39 11.87 -29.47 -11.23
CA GLU A 39 11.88 -28.68 -10.00
C GLU A 39 10.84 -29.21 -9.00
N TYR A 40 11.30 -29.79 -7.89
CA TYR A 40 10.42 -30.25 -6.81
C TYR A 40 9.61 -29.09 -6.23
N ARG A 41 8.28 -29.21 -6.30
CA ARG A 41 7.35 -28.24 -5.72
C ARG A 41 6.70 -28.85 -4.50
N ALA A 42 7.13 -28.38 -3.33
CA ALA A 42 6.45 -28.72 -2.09
C ALA A 42 4.96 -28.32 -2.17
N PRO A 43 4.04 -29.12 -1.58
CA PRO A 43 2.65 -28.73 -1.43
C PRO A 43 2.50 -27.33 -0.82
N LYS A 44 1.46 -26.61 -1.26
CA LYS A 44 1.22 -25.24 -0.79
C LYS A 44 1.05 -25.23 0.73
N GLY A 45 1.91 -24.48 1.42
CA GLY A 45 1.87 -24.35 2.88
C GLY A 45 2.56 -25.48 3.65
N SER A 46 3.30 -26.38 2.99
CA SER A 46 4.02 -27.48 3.66
C SER A 46 5.53 -27.29 3.77
N ALA A 47 6.10 -26.26 3.11
CA ALA A 47 7.55 -26.05 3.06
C ALA A 47 8.08 -25.13 4.17
N HIS A 48 7.24 -24.26 4.71
CA HIS A 48 7.65 -23.24 5.68
C HIS A 48 6.54 -23.01 6.70
N ASP A 49 6.93 -22.81 7.97
CA ASP A 49 6.02 -22.49 9.07
C ASP A 49 5.58 -21.02 9.08
N PHE A 50 6.32 -20.15 8.36
CA PHE A 50 6.08 -18.72 8.30
C PHE A 50 6.07 -18.21 6.86
N LYS A 51 5.53 -17.01 6.66
CA LYS A 51 5.59 -16.32 5.37
C LYS A 51 7.03 -16.04 4.95
N LEU A 52 7.36 -16.47 3.74
CA LEU A 52 8.60 -16.12 3.06
C LEU A 52 8.80 -14.61 2.93
N GLU A 53 10.04 -14.15 3.10
CA GLU A 53 10.42 -12.74 3.02
C GLU A 53 10.11 -12.15 1.64
N GLU A 54 10.27 -12.94 0.58
CA GLU A 54 9.95 -12.54 -0.80
C GLU A 54 8.46 -12.27 -0.98
N ASN A 55 7.60 -13.03 -0.29
CA ASN A 55 6.15 -12.78 -0.29
C ASN A 55 5.82 -11.47 0.40
N ILE A 56 6.48 -11.20 1.52
CA ILE A 56 6.33 -9.95 2.26
C ILE A 56 6.80 -8.80 1.35
N GLN A 57 7.98 -8.89 0.75
CA GLN A 57 8.53 -7.84 -0.11
C GLN A 57 7.63 -7.57 -1.34
N ARG A 58 7.05 -8.62 -1.95
CA ARG A 58 6.06 -8.46 -3.03
C ARG A 58 4.80 -7.72 -2.56
N ALA A 59 4.32 -8.03 -1.35
CA ALA A 59 3.20 -7.31 -0.76
C ALA A 59 3.57 -5.84 -0.50
N LYS A 60 4.75 -5.56 0.08
CA LYS A 60 5.23 -4.18 0.31
C LYS A 60 5.24 -3.37 -1.00
N ASN A 61 5.82 -3.93 -2.06
CA ASN A 61 5.86 -3.29 -3.38
C ASN A 61 4.46 -3.06 -3.94
N THR A 62 3.55 -4.01 -3.76
CA THR A 62 2.15 -3.88 -4.23
C THR A 62 1.38 -2.81 -3.46
N ILE A 63 1.52 -2.76 -2.14
CA ILE A 63 0.89 -1.73 -1.31
C ILE A 63 1.41 -0.35 -1.71
N PHE A 64 2.72 -0.22 -1.95
CA PHE A 64 3.31 1.02 -2.43
C PHE A 64 2.76 1.45 -3.79
N GLU A 65 2.63 0.53 -4.74
CA GLU A 65 2.01 0.81 -6.05
C GLU A 65 0.56 1.29 -5.90
N TYR A 66 -0.24 0.64 -5.04
CA TYR A 66 -1.61 1.08 -4.78
C TYR A 66 -1.68 2.44 -4.06
N ALA A 67 -0.80 2.69 -3.10
CA ALA A 67 -0.74 3.96 -2.40
C ALA A 67 -0.40 5.10 -3.38
N PHE A 68 0.59 4.89 -4.24
CA PHE A 68 1.13 5.93 -5.11
C PHE A 68 0.28 6.19 -6.37
N CYS A 69 -0.32 5.14 -6.94
CA CYS A 69 -0.97 5.22 -8.27
C CYS A 69 -2.48 5.51 -8.22
N ASN A 70 -3.05 5.79 -7.05
CA ASN A 70 -4.48 6.06 -6.89
C ASN A 70 -4.73 7.43 -6.22
N PRO A 71 -5.76 8.17 -6.64
CA PRO A 71 -6.12 9.45 -6.05
C PRO A 71 -6.84 9.24 -4.73
N TRP A 72 -6.11 9.22 -3.62
CA TRP A 72 -6.70 9.06 -2.29
C TRP A 72 -7.08 10.42 -1.70
N ASP A 73 -8.26 10.51 -1.06
CA ASP A 73 -8.72 11.73 -0.39
C ASP A 73 -8.22 11.78 1.06
N TRP A 74 -8.22 10.62 1.73
CA TRP A 74 -8.00 10.52 3.16
C TRP A 74 -6.94 9.48 3.48
N PHE A 75 -6.02 9.85 4.38
CA PHE A 75 -5.23 8.90 5.14
C PHE A 75 -6.06 8.48 6.36
N PHE A 76 -6.28 7.18 6.51
CA PHE A 76 -7.16 6.60 7.51
C PHE A 76 -6.35 5.85 8.56
N THR A 77 -6.65 6.12 9.82
CA THR A 77 -6.19 5.31 10.95
C THR A 77 -7.41 4.82 11.74
N GLY A 78 -7.45 3.53 12.04
CA GLY A 78 -8.51 2.90 12.80
C GLY A 78 -7.98 2.01 13.91
N THR A 79 -8.58 2.11 15.10
CA THR A 79 -8.30 1.23 16.24
C THR A 79 -9.58 0.52 16.65
N LEU A 80 -9.51 -0.80 16.78
CA LEU A 80 -10.66 -1.63 17.13
C LEU A 80 -11.00 -1.52 18.62
N ASP A 81 -12.28 -1.36 18.90
CA ASP A 81 -12.81 -1.33 20.26
C ASP A 81 -13.32 -2.74 20.62
N PRO A 82 -12.74 -3.38 21.66
CA PRO A 82 -13.13 -4.74 22.06
C PRO A 82 -14.60 -4.85 22.49
N GLN A 83 -15.25 -3.75 22.87
CA GLN A 83 -16.66 -3.75 23.21
C GLN A 83 -17.57 -3.79 21.97
N LYS A 84 -17.05 -3.46 20.78
CA LYS A 84 -17.82 -3.33 19.54
C LYS A 84 -17.53 -4.45 18.54
N CYS A 85 -16.29 -4.93 18.50
CA CYS A 85 -15.91 -6.02 17.61
C CYS A 85 -14.82 -6.89 18.24
N ASP A 86 -14.77 -8.15 17.80
CA ASP A 86 -13.68 -9.04 18.14
C ASP A 86 -12.38 -8.54 17.50
N ARG A 87 -11.58 -7.84 18.30
CA ARG A 87 -10.31 -7.24 17.90
C ARG A 87 -9.18 -8.26 17.73
N THR A 88 -9.40 -9.54 17.98
CA THR A 88 -8.39 -10.60 17.80
C THR A 88 -8.49 -11.23 16.41
N ASN A 89 -9.69 -11.21 15.82
CA ASN A 89 -9.99 -11.87 14.55
C ASN A 89 -9.94 -10.88 13.37
N LEU A 90 -8.76 -10.72 12.80
CA LEU A 90 -8.52 -9.81 11.68
C LEU A 90 -9.31 -10.17 10.41
N ASP A 91 -9.46 -11.46 10.09
CA ASP A 91 -10.20 -11.90 8.90
C ASP A 91 -11.69 -11.57 9.01
N LYS A 92 -12.28 -11.81 10.19
CA LYS A 92 -13.67 -11.43 10.48
C LYS A 92 -13.84 -9.92 10.39
N PHE A 93 -12.95 -9.15 11.01
CA PHE A 93 -12.98 -7.69 10.93
C PHE A 93 -12.95 -7.20 9.47
N HIS A 94 -12.05 -7.73 8.64
CA HIS A 94 -11.95 -7.34 7.24
C HIS A 94 -13.25 -7.63 6.45
N LYS A 95 -13.86 -8.81 6.65
CA LYS A 95 -15.13 -9.18 6.01
C LYS A 95 -16.26 -8.23 6.42
N ASP A 96 -16.37 -7.95 7.72
CA ASP A 96 -17.37 -7.04 8.27
C ASP A 96 -17.17 -5.62 7.76
N LEU A 97 -15.92 -5.12 7.75
CA LEU A 97 -15.58 -3.80 7.25
C LEU A 97 -15.92 -3.66 5.76
N THR A 98 -15.51 -4.62 4.93
CA THR A 98 -15.75 -4.55 3.48
C THR A 98 -17.25 -4.56 3.16
N LYS A 99 -18.03 -5.40 3.85
CA LYS A 99 -19.49 -5.43 3.73
C LYS A 99 -20.10 -4.11 4.21
N TRP A 100 -19.61 -3.57 5.32
CA TRP A 100 -20.09 -2.30 5.85
C TRP A 100 -19.80 -1.13 4.91
N LEU A 101 -18.59 -1.03 4.35
CA LEU A 101 -18.23 0.00 3.37
C LEU A 101 -19.11 -0.05 2.12
N SER A 102 -19.39 -1.26 1.62
CA SER A 102 -20.29 -1.46 0.48
C SER A 102 -21.73 -0.99 0.80
N ASN A 103 -22.25 -1.38 1.96
CA ASN A 103 -23.56 -0.94 2.41
C ASN A 103 -23.64 0.57 2.63
N TYR A 104 -22.61 1.15 3.25
CA TYR A 104 -22.51 2.60 3.44
C TYR A 104 -22.54 3.33 2.10
N GLY A 105 -21.75 2.86 1.13
CA GLY A 105 -21.75 3.38 -0.23
C GLY A 105 -23.12 3.36 -0.89
N ARG A 106 -23.85 2.24 -0.76
CA ARG A 106 -25.21 2.10 -1.27
C ARG A 106 -26.21 3.03 -0.60
N ILE A 107 -26.18 3.15 0.73
CA ILE A 107 -27.13 3.98 1.50
C ILE A 107 -26.92 5.46 1.22
N HIS A 108 -25.66 5.89 1.11
CA HIS A 108 -25.30 7.29 0.95
C HIS A 108 -25.03 7.69 -0.51
N ASN A 109 -25.23 6.77 -1.47
CA ASN A 109 -24.92 6.96 -2.89
C ASN A 109 -23.48 7.47 -3.15
N VAL A 110 -22.51 6.85 -2.49
CA VAL A 110 -21.08 7.16 -2.62
C VAL A 110 -20.27 5.93 -3.00
N LYS A 111 -19.20 6.12 -3.78
CA LYS A 111 -18.33 5.03 -4.21
C LYS A 111 -17.01 5.07 -3.45
N ILE A 112 -16.97 4.35 -2.33
CA ILE A 112 -15.78 4.28 -1.48
C ILE A 112 -14.81 3.25 -2.03
N LYS A 113 -13.56 3.65 -2.26
CA LYS A 113 -12.43 2.75 -2.47
C LYS A 113 -11.49 2.82 -1.27
N PHE A 114 -10.76 1.73 -1.02
CA PHE A 114 -9.83 1.63 0.10
C PHE A 114 -8.57 0.82 -0.21
N LEU A 115 -7.51 1.13 0.53
CA LEU A 115 -6.32 0.31 0.75
C LEU A 115 -6.05 0.31 2.27
N LEU A 116 -6.01 -0.85 2.90
CA LEU A 116 -5.89 -1.01 4.35
C LEU A 116 -4.74 -1.98 4.67
N VAL A 117 -3.90 -1.59 5.61
CA VAL A 117 -2.74 -2.34 6.07
C VAL A 117 -2.92 -2.53 7.58
N PRO A 118 -3.18 -3.77 8.03
CA PRO A 118 -3.26 -4.09 9.45
C PRO A 118 -1.86 -4.13 10.08
N GLU A 119 -1.79 -3.61 11.29
CA GLU A 119 -0.61 -3.56 12.14
C GLU A 119 -0.99 -4.06 13.53
N GLN A 120 -0.27 -5.04 14.05
CA GLN A 120 -0.53 -5.54 15.40
C GLN A 120 0.00 -4.51 16.39
N HIS A 121 -0.82 -4.16 17.36
CA HIS A 121 -0.43 -3.25 18.43
C HIS A 121 0.66 -3.88 19.30
N SER A 122 1.39 -3.06 20.06
CA SER A 122 2.46 -3.53 20.96
C SER A 122 1.96 -4.49 22.05
N ASP A 123 0.65 -4.57 22.28
CA ASP A 123 0.02 -5.54 23.19
C ASP A 123 -0.07 -6.97 22.60
N GLY A 124 0.21 -7.15 21.30
CA GLY A 124 0.16 -8.45 20.62
C GLY A 124 -1.26 -9.00 20.42
N VAL A 125 -2.32 -8.24 20.72
CA VAL A 125 -3.72 -8.71 20.69
C VAL A 125 -4.61 -7.80 19.85
N SER A 126 -4.38 -6.49 19.92
CA SER A 126 -5.19 -5.49 19.21
C SER A 126 -4.63 -5.21 17.83
N TRP A 127 -5.51 -4.97 16.85
CA TRP A 127 -5.11 -4.50 15.53
C TRP A 127 -5.35 -3.00 15.36
N HIS A 128 -4.34 -2.32 14.83
CA HIS A 128 -4.43 -0.99 14.22
C HIS A 128 -4.49 -1.13 12.72
N ILE A 129 -5.28 -0.28 12.09
CA ILE A 129 -5.45 -0.28 10.65
C ILE A 129 -4.98 1.07 10.13
N HIS A 130 -3.96 1.06 9.28
CA HIS A 130 -3.53 2.22 8.52
C HIS A 130 -3.99 2.07 7.08
N GLY A 131 -4.36 3.15 6.42
CA GLY A 131 -4.83 3.03 5.06
C GLY A 131 -5.19 4.32 4.36
N PHE A 132 -5.85 4.13 3.23
CA PHE A 132 -6.30 5.18 2.35
C PHE A 132 -7.77 4.98 2.02
N LEU A 133 -8.52 6.07 1.92
CA LEU A 133 -9.90 6.08 1.46
C LEU A 133 -10.05 7.11 0.33
N TYR A 134 -10.88 6.76 -0.65
CA TYR A 134 -11.31 7.63 -1.73
C TYR A 134 -12.81 7.60 -1.87
N GLY A 135 -13.43 8.72 -2.23
CA GLY A 135 -14.86 8.87 -2.49
C GLY A 135 -15.71 8.95 -1.23
N LEU A 136 -15.10 9.20 -0.06
CA LEU A 136 -15.83 9.48 1.18
C LEU A 136 -15.99 11.01 1.31
N PRO A 137 -17.22 11.55 1.20
CA PRO A 137 -17.44 12.99 1.28
C PRO A 137 -17.07 13.57 2.64
N LYS A 138 -16.48 14.77 2.65
CA LYS A 138 -16.10 15.48 3.88
C LYS A 138 -17.32 15.78 4.76
N GLU A 139 -18.48 15.96 4.17
CA GLU A 139 -19.75 16.29 4.82
C GLU A 139 -20.25 15.13 5.71
N HIS A 140 -19.75 13.91 5.46
CA HIS A 140 -20.03 12.74 6.30
C HIS A 140 -19.12 12.64 7.53
N LEU A 141 -18.14 13.55 7.63
CA LEU A 141 -17.10 13.53 8.65
C LEU A 141 -17.31 14.67 9.64
N LYS A 142 -16.96 14.41 10.90
CA LYS A 142 -16.96 15.42 11.97
C LYS A 142 -15.53 15.80 12.28
N GLN A 143 -15.16 17.06 12.06
CA GLN A 143 -13.83 17.55 12.41
C GLN A 143 -13.60 17.45 13.92
N PHE A 144 -12.42 16.98 14.33
CA PHE A 144 -12.00 17.06 15.72
C PHE A 144 -11.69 18.53 16.08
N ALA A 145 -12.05 18.92 17.29
CA ALA A 145 -11.81 20.25 17.82
C ALA A 145 -11.23 20.16 19.23
N VAL A 146 -10.46 21.17 19.64
CA VAL A 146 -9.90 21.26 21.00
C VAL A 146 -11.04 21.16 22.02
N GLY A 147 -10.86 20.32 23.04
CA GLY A 147 -11.89 20.00 24.04
C GLY A 147 -12.79 18.80 23.68
N GLY A 148 -12.67 18.26 22.47
CA GLY A 148 -13.34 17.01 22.08
C GLY A 148 -12.73 15.76 22.72
N VAL A 149 -13.51 14.68 22.79
CA VAL A 149 -13.03 13.36 23.25
C VAL A 149 -12.15 12.73 22.17
N MET A 150 -10.85 12.63 22.44
CA MET A 150 -9.86 12.04 21.55
C MET A 150 -8.64 11.53 22.32
N GLY A 151 -7.83 10.67 21.70
CA GLY A 151 -6.59 10.18 22.29
C GLY A 151 -5.53 11.28 22.39
N LYS A 152 -4.56 11.12 23.31
CA LYS A 152 -3.52 12.12 23.60
C LYS A 152 -2.77 12.58 22.34
N GLY A 153 -2.33 11.66 21.49
CA GLY A 153 -1.61 11.99 20.25
C GLY A 153 -2.45 12.82 19.27
N LEU A 154 -3.74 12.51 19.15
CA LEU A 154 -4.67 13.25 18.31
C LEU A 154 -4.99 14.64 18.88
N ALA A 155 -5.12 14.74 20.21
CA ALA A 155 -5.31 16.03 20.89
C ALA A 155 -4.15 17.00 20.59
N GLU A 156 -2.91 16.52 20.60
CA GLU A 156 -1.74 17.36 20.28
C GLU A 156 -1.72 17.79 18.81
N LYS A 157 -2.10 16.90 17.87
CA LYS A 157 -2.28 17.28 16.44
C LYS A 157 -3.30 18.41 16.28
N VAL A 158 -4.49 18.24 16.89
CA VAL A 158 -5.57 19.23 16.81
C VAL A 158 -5.17 20.56 17.45
N LYS A 159 -4.46 20.53 18.60
CA LYS A 159 -3.92 21.75 19.24
C LYS A 159 -2.90 22.48 18.38
N ARG A 160 -2.10 21.76 17.58
CA ARG A 160 -1.17 22.34 16.61
C ARG A 160 -1.87 22.96 15.39
N GLY A 161 -3.17 22.71 15.23
CA GLY A 161 -3.96 23.20 14.08
C GLY A 161 -4.06 22.20 12.94
N ASP A 162 -3.67 20.93 13.15
CA ASP A 162 -3.85 19.89 12.13
C ASP A 162 -5.35 19.61 11.93
N VAL A 163 -5.74 19.51 10.66
CA VAL A 163 -7.13 19.21 10.29
C VAL A 163 -7.32 17.70 10.28
N VAL A 164 -8.03 17.19 11.27
CA VAL A 164 -8.32 15.76 11.42
C VAL A 164 -9.80 15.54 11.65
N TYR A 165 -10.35 14.49 11.07
CA TYR A 165 -11.77 14.17 11.15
C TYR A 165 -12.05 12.81 11.78
N ASN A 166 -13.21 12.70 12.40
CA ASN A 166 -13.81 11.45 12.84
C ASN A 166 -14.90 11.02 11.86
N TRP A 167 -14.99 9.73 11.58
CA TRP A 167 -16.12 9.14 10.89
C TRP A 167 -17.06 8.46 11.88
N LEU A 168 -18.03 9.22 12.41
CA LEU A 168 -18.89 8.75 13.51
C LEU A 168 -19.62 7.42 13.24
N PRO A 169 -20.15 7.15 12.02
CA PRO A 169 -20.69 5.83 11.68
C PRO A 169 -19.67 4.68 11.83
N TYR A 170 -18.43 4.87 11.39
CA TYR A 170 -17.37 3.89 11.60
C TYR A 170 -17.10 3.74 13.10
N ALA A 171 -16.96 4.86 13.81
CA ALA A 171 -16.60 4.83 15.22
C ALA A 171 -17.65 4.11 16.09
N LYS A 172 -18.93 4.28 15.75
CA LYS A 172 -20.03 3.56 16.39
C LYS A 172 -19.98 2.05 16.13
N LYS A 173 -19.51 1.63 14.94
CA LYS A 173 -19.54 0.23 14.51
C LYS A 173 -18.29 -0.56 14.92
N PHE A 174 -17.11 0.03 14.80
CA PHE A 174 -15.83 -0.70 14.90
C PHE A 174 -14.89 -0.17 16.00
N GLY A 175 -14.96 1.11 16.36
CA GLY A 175 -14.09 1.64 17.41
C GLY A 175 -13.71 3.10 17.23
N PHE A 176 -12.42 3.40 17.22
CA PHE A 176 -11.93 4.76 17.03
C PHE A 176 -11.35 4.90 15.63
N CYS A 177 -11.52 6.06 15.02
CA CYS A 177 -10.85 6.37 13.77
C CYS A 177 -10.53 7.85 13.66
N ASP A 178 -9.50 8.13 12.88
CA ASP A 178 -9.14 9.45 12.43
C ASP A 178 -8.83 9.43 10.92
N LEU A 179 -9.23 10.52 10.25
CA LEU A 179 -9.03 10.75 8.83
C LEU A 179 -8.31 12.07 8.64
N GLU A 180 -7.16 12.01 8.00
CA GLU A 180 -6.34 13.18 7.65
C GLU A 180 -6.42 13.42 6.14
N PRO A 181 -6.71 14.64 5.67
CA PRO A 181 -6.79 14.94 4.25
C PRO A 181 -5.41 14.81 3.60
N ILE A 182 -5.35 14.14 2.45
CA ILE A 182 -4.09 13.95 1.73
C ILE A 182 -3.79 15.18 0.89
N ARG A 183 -2.65 15.82 1.18
CA ARG A 183 -2.16 17.00 0.46
C ARG A 183 -1.06 16.68 -0.55
N ASN A 184 -0.26 15.66 -0.26
CA ASN A 184 0.85 15.24 -1.10
C ASN A 184 0.83 13.70 -1.23
N PRO A 185 0.36 13.16 -2.38
CA PRO A 185 0.26 11.72 -2.62
C PRO A 185 1.59 10.98 -2.52
N GLU A 186 2.68 11.60 -2.98
CA GLU A 186 4.02 11.01 -2.90
C GLU A 186 4.50 10.89 -1.46
N ALA A 187 4.39 11.96 -0.67
CA ALA A 187 4.83 11.98 0.72
C ALA A 187 4.04 10.98 1.58
N VAL A 188 2.72 10.90 1.41
CA VAL A 188 1.90 9.95 2.17
C VAL A 188 2.15 8.49 1.74
N SER A 189 2.46 8.24 0.46
CA SER A 189 2.83 6.91 -0.02
C SER A 189 4.17 6.45 0.58
N LYS A 190 5.15 7.35 0.69
CA LYS A 190 6.41 7.09 1.42
C LYS A 190 6.18 6.92 2.92
N TYR A 191 5.25 7.68 3.50
CA TYR A 191 4.87 7.53 4.91
C TYR A 191 4.24 6.16 5.20
N MET A 192 3.38 5.67 4.31
CA MET A 192 2.83 4.31 4.40
C MET A 192 3.94 3.24 4.44
N MET A 193 5.03 3.42 3.69
CA MET A 193 6.17 2.50 3.72
C MET A 193 6.83 2.40 5.10
N LYS A 194 6.77 3.44 5.93
CA LYS A 194 7.27 3.39 7.32
C LYS A 194 6.51 2.35 8.13
N TYR A 195 5.18 2.31 8.05
CA TYR A 195 4.34 1.34 8.78
C TYR A 195 4.55 -0.08 8.26
N ILE A 196 4.56 -0.20 6.93
CA ILE A 196 4.85 -1.47 6.25
C ILE A 196 6.21 -2.04 6.66
N ASN A 197 7.25 -1.20 6.75
CA ASN A 197 8.59 -1.66 7.06
C ASN A 197 8.80 -2.01 8.52
N LYS A 198 8.17 -1.26 9.44
CA LYS A 198 8.31 -1.52 10.87
C LYS A 198 7.63 -2.81 11.30
N ASN A 199 6.41 -3.06 10.81
CA ASN A 199 5.53 -4.01 11.48
C ASN A 199 4.90 -5.07 10.57
N LEU A 200 5.04 -5.01 9.24
CA LEU A 200 4.32 -5.96 8.39
C LEU A 200 4.81 -7.42 8.54
N ALA A 201 6.13 -7.62 8.67
CA ALA A 201 6.71 -8.95 8.85
C ALA A 201 6.51 -9.50 10.27
N SER A 202 6.47 -8.62 11.28
CA SER A 202 6.30 -9.00 12.68
C SER A 202 4.83 -9.17 13.09
N SER A 203 3.89 -8.47 12.43
CA SER A 203 2.48 -8.46 12.82
C SER A 203 1.68 -9.63 12.24
N VAL A 204 1.91 -9.99 10.98
CA VAL A 204 1.10 -11.01 10.29
C VAL A 204 1.98 -12.20 9.96
N LYS A 205 2.19 -13.07 10.94
CA LYS A 205 3.09 -14.24 10.84
C LYS A 205 2.42 -15.46 10.23
N ASP A 206 1.10 -15.60 10.42
CA ASP A 206 0.36 -16.78 10.01
C ASP A 206 0.41 -17.00 8.50
N LEU A 207 0.68 -18.24 8.11
CA LEU A 207 0.56 -18.70 6.74
C LEU A 207 -0.87 -18.41 6.25
N ASN A 208 -0.98 -17.80 5.07
CA ASN A 208 -2.23 -17.38 4.41
C ASN A 208 -2.93 -16.11 4.94
N ALA A 209 -2.51 -15.51 6.06
CA ALA A 209 -3.13 -14.25 6.50
C ALA A 209 -2.83 -13.10 5.51
N HIS A 210 -3.80 -12.24 5.23
CA HIS A 210 -3.60 -11.14 4.29
C HIS A 210 -2.79 -10.01 4.91
N LEU A 211 -1.72 -9.59 4.22
CA LEU A 211 -0.85 -8.49 4.66
C LEU A 211 -1.48 -7.10 4.43
N TYR A 212 -2.48 -7.04 3.55
CA TYR A 212 -3.22 -5.83 3.24
C TYR A 212 -4.55 -6.21 2.58
N TYR A 213 -5.50 -5.29 2.61
CA TYR A 213 -6.82 -5.41 2.02
C TYR A 213 -7.09 -4.22 1.13
N HIS A 214 -7.76 -4.41 0.00
CA HIS A 214 -7.98 -3.31 -0.94
C HIS A 214 -9.21 -3.51 -1.82
N SER A 215 -9.71 -2.42 -2.37
CA SER A 215 -10.77 -2.43 -3.37
C SER A 215 -10.31 -3.05 -4.70
N ARG A 216 -11.23 -3.68 -5.43
CA ARG A 216 -10.96 -4.15 -6.80
C ARG A 216 -10.84 -2.96 -7.75
N GLY A 217 -10.00 -3.10 -8.78
CA GLY A 217 -9.80 -2.06 -9.80
C GLY A 217 -9.03 -0.84 -9.30
N LEU A 218 -8.10 -1.03 -8.37
CA LEU A 218 -7.07 -0.03 -8.07
C LEU A 218 -5.95 -0.12 -9.10
N ASN A 219 -5.39 1.04 -9.42
CA ASN A 219 -4.29 1.16 -10.35
C ASN A 219 -2.98 0.74 -9.68
N LYS A 220 -2.09 0.13 -10.47
CA LYS A 220 -0.70 -0.11 -10.13
C LYS A 220 0.19 0.70 -11.09
N ALA A 221 1.49 0.66 -10.85
CA ALA A 221 2.44 1.22 -11.79
C ALA A 221 2.35 0.50 -13.13
N GLU A 222 2.39 1.27 -14.20
CA GLU A 222 2.38 0.76 -15.57
C GLU A 222 3.80 0.33 -15.95
N VAL A 223 3.94 -0.87 -16.51
CA VAL A 223 5.22 -1.32 -17.09
C VAL A 223 5.23 -0.91 -18.55
N ILE A 224 6.11 0.02 -18.90
CA ILE A 224 6.21 0.56 -20.25
C ILE A 224 7.06 -0.36 -21.13
N LYS A 225 8.24 -0.76 -20.64
CA LYS A 225 9.15 -1.62 -21.37
C LYS A 225 10.01 -2.46 -20.43
N LYS A 226 10.44 -3.63 -20.91
CA LYS A 226 11.33 -4.56 -20.21
C LYS A 226 12.30 -5.20 -21.20
N GLY A 227 13.58 -5.21 -20.87
CA GLY A 227 14.64 -5.72 -21.76
C GLY A 227 16.01 -5.17 -21.38
N ALA A 228 17.03 -5.46 -22.19
CA ALA A 228 18.34 -4.82 -22.05
C ALA A 228 18.25 -3.35 -22.49
N MET A 229 18.98 -2.47 -21.82
CA MET A 229 18.94 -1.02 -22.06
C MET A 229 20.36 -0.48 -22.13
N ALA A 230 20.66 0.32 -23.15
CA ALA A 230 21.98 0.89 -23.37
C ALA A 230 22.24 2.15 -22.52
N ALA A 231 21.18 2.84 -22.07
CA ALA A 231 21.32 4.07 -21.31
C ALA A 231 21.92 3.83 -19.92
N THR A 232 22.89 4.67 -19.56
CA THR A 232 23.45 4.72 -18.21
C THR A 232 22.67 5.74 -17.41
N ILE A 233 22.00 5.27 -16.34
CA ILE A 233 21.22 6.13 -15.45
C ILE A 233 21.87 6.08 -14.08
N THR A 234 22.13 7.25 -13.49
CA THR A 234 22.60 7.34 -12.11
C THR A 234 21.52 6.82 -11.16
N PRO A 235 21.79 5.75 -10.41
CA PRO A 235 20.79 5.20 -9.51
C PRO A 235 20.59 6.08 -8.28
N THR A 236 19.34 6.17 -7.84
CA THR A 236 18.96 6.72 -6.52
C THR A 236 19.17 5.69 -5.40
N TYR A 237 19.27 4.42 -5.75
CA TYR A 237 19.52 3.30 -4.84
C TYR A 237 20.17 2.15 -5.62
N GLU A 238 21.13 1.47 -5.00
CA GLU A 238 21.81 0.32 -5.60
C GLU A 238 22.20 -0.70 -4.52
N ASN A 239 22.11 -1.98 -4.86
CA ASN A 239 22.62 -3.09 -4.08
C ASN A 239 23.14 -4.22 -5.00
N GLU A 240 23.52 -5.35 -4.43
CA GLU A 240 24.07 -6.50 -5.17
C GLU A 240 23.09 -7.17 -6.15
N TYR A 241 21.79 -6.87 -6.08
CA TYR A 241 20.76 -7.47 -6.91
C TYR A 241 20.20 -6.53 -7.99
N CYS A 242 20.11 -5.24 -7.68
CA CYS A 242 19.47 -4.26 -8.55
C CYS A 242 19.93 -2.83 -8.27
N SER A 243 19.73 -1.97 -9.27
CA SER A 243 19.79 -0.52 -9.12
C SER A 243 18.47 0.11 -9.55
N VAL A 244 18.13 1.22 -8.91
CA VAL A 244 16.84 1.91 -9.05
C VAL A 244 17.07 3.40 -9.18
N ALA A 245 16.46 4.01 -10.19
CA ALA A 245 16.37 5.46 -10.35
C ALA A 245 14.90 5.90 -10.31
N TRP A 246 14.62 6.93 -9.51
CA TRP A 246 13.36 7.67 -9.52
C TRP A 246 13.59 9.00 -10.21
N LEU A 247 12.82 9.27 -11.27
CA LEU A 247 12.96 10.45 -12.11
C LEU A 247 11.61 11.17 -12.20
N ASP A 248 11.67 12.49 -12.36
CA ASP A 248 10.49 13.28 -12.67
C ASP A 248 9.94 12.87 -14.03
N TYR A 249 8.62 12.87 -14.15
CA TYR A 249 7.97 12.51 -15.40
C TYR A 249 8.00 13.69 -16.38
N SER A 250 8.53 13.45 -17.57
CA SER A 250 8.18 14.18 -18.78
C SER A 250 7.96 13.17 -19.91
N GLU A 251 7.17 13.56 -20.91
CA GLU A 251 6.88 12.69 -22.04
C GLU A 251 8.15 12.47 -22.87
N GLU A 252 8.97 13.50 -23.02
CA GLU A 252 10.25 13.46 -23.73
C GLU A 252 11.23 12.48 -23.07
N LEU A 253 11.37 12.54 -21.74
CA LEU A 253 12.24 11.64 -21.00
C LEU A 253 11.74 10.19 -21.07
N LEU A 254 10.43 9.98 -21.02
CA LEU A 254 9.87 8.63 -21.15
C LEU A 254 10.16 8.03 -22.53
N GLN A 255 10.03 8.83 -23.59
CA GLN A 255 10.32 8.41 -24.96
C GLN A 255 11.80 8.13 -25.18
N GLU A 256 12.68 8.99 -24.66
CA GLU A 256 14.14 8.79 -24.69
C GLU A 256 14.51 7.45 -24.03
N LEU A 257 14.02 7.23 -22.80
CA LEU A 257 14.28 6.01 -22.04
C LEU A 257 13.73 4.76 -22.75
N SER A 258 12.50 4.82 -23.29
CA SER A 258 11.92 3.71 -24.06
C SER A 258 12.71 3.36 -25.31
N SER A 259 13.29 4.36 -25.98
CA SER A 259 14.07 4.20 -27.20
C SER A 259 15.47 3.64 -26.92
N SER A 260 15.97 3.76 -25.69
CA SER A 260 17.28 3.22 -25.28
C SER A 260 17.30 1.71 -25.02
N PHE A 261 16.14 1.04 -25.06
CA PHE A 261 16.06 -0.42 -24.97
C PHE A 261 16.50 -1.08 -26.27
N LEU A 262 17.38 -2.06 -26.13
CA LEU A 262 17.87 -2.87 -27.24
C LEU A 262 16.77 -3.81 -27.75
N THR A 263 16.69 -3.96 -29.07
CA THR A 263 15.84 -4.94 -29.77
C THR A 263 16.37 -6.35 -29.61
#